data_AF-A0A9E4DTN8-F1
#
_entry.id   AF-A0A9E4DTN8-F1
#
_cell.length_a   1.000
_cell.length_b   1.000
_cell.length_c   1.000
_cell.angle_alpha   90.00
_cell.angle_beta   90.00
_cell.angle_gamma   90.00
#
_symmetry.space_group_name_H-M   'P 1'
#
loop_
_entity.id
_entity.type
_entity.pdbx_description
1 polymer ?
#
loop_
_entity_poly.entity_id
_entity_poly.type
_entity_poly.pdbx_seq_one_letter_code
_entity_poly.pdbx_strand_id
1 'polypeptide(L)'
;IGTVFEGYYIHSMDELAEKVAENGLTVAITTVPSHHSQEAVDVIVESGITAILNFAPDRVTVPDEVNVRYIDLTTELLTLIFFDNQNHYKMPAVHFNEQ
;
A
#
# COMPACT_ATOMS: atom_id res chain seq x y z
N ILE A 1 -19.31 -8.66 1.96
CA ILE A 1 -19.09 -9.72 2.98
C ILE A 1 -19.97 -10.90 2.62
N GLY A 2 -19.48 -12.13 2.76
CA GLY A 2 -20.23 -13.35 2.47
C GLY A 2 -20.27 -13.77 1.00
N THR A 3 -19.42 -13.17 0.16
CA THR A 3 -19.38 -13.38 -1.29
C THR A 3 -17.99 -13.85 -1.72
N VAL A 4 -17.89 -14.47 -2.89
CA VAL A 4 -16.60 -14.87 -3.50
C VAL A 4 -16.19 -13.85 -4.56
N PHE A 5 -14.92 -13.46 -4.54
CA PHE A 5 -14.31 -12.61 -5.56
C PHE A 5 -13.00 -13.25 -6.03
N GLU A 6 -12.87 -13.51 -7.33
CA GLU A 6 -11.67 -14.12 -7.93
C GLU A 6 -11.21 -15.42 -7.22
N GLY A 7 -12.16 -16.21 -6.71
CA GLY A 7 -11.86 -17.45 -5.97
C GLY A 7 -11.58 -17.27 -4.48
N TYR A 8 -11.57 -16.05 -3.96
CA TYR A 8 -11.36 -15.74 -2.54
C TYR A 8 -12.68 -15.40 -1.85
N TYR A 9 -12.93 -15.97 -0.68
CA TYR A 9 -14.11 -15.65 0.12
C TYR A 9 -13.90 -14.36 0.91
N ILE A 10 -14.88 -13.45 0.87
CA ILE A 10 -14.83 -12.16 1.55
C ILE A 10 -15.47 -12.30 2.93
N HIS A 11 -14.63 -12.33 3.97
CA HIS A 11 -15.03 -12.43 5.38
C HIS A 11 -15.40 -11.06 5.98
N SER A 12 -16.11 -11.09 7.12
CA SER A 12 -16.24 -9.92 8.00
C SER A 12 -14.92 -9.65 8.72
N MET A 13 -14.68 -8.39 9.11
CA MET A 13 -13.54 -8.04 9.98
C MET A 13 -13.66 -8.71 11.36
N ASP A 14 -14.89 -9.03 11.80
CA ASP A 14 -15.13 -9.75 13.06
C ASP A 14 -14.53 -11.17 13.06
N GLU A 15 -14.34 -11.76 11.87
CA GLU A 15 -13.76 -13.09 11.70
C GLU A 15 -12.22 -13.04 11.60
N LEU A 16 -11.61 -11.85 11.59
CA LEU A 16 -10.18 -11.70 11.28
C LEU A 16 -9.30 -12.48 12.26
N ALA A 17 -9.53 -12.35 13.56
CA ALA A 17 -8.73 -13.01 14.58
C ALA A 17 -8.77 -14.55 14.46
N GLU A 18 -9.95 -15.10 14.19
CA GLU A 18 -10.12 -16.54 13.93
C GLU A 18 -9.29 -16.96 12.70
N LYS A 19 -9.44 -16.25 11.58
CA LYS A 19 -8.75 -16.61 10.33
C LYS A 19 -7.24 -16.44 10.41
N VAL A 20 -6.75 -15.44 11.14
CA VAL A 20 -5.32 -15.25 11.38
C VAL A 20 -4.74 -16.43 12.17
N ALA A 21 -5.42 -16.85 13.23
CA ALA A 21 -4.99 -17.98 14.05
C ALA A 21 -5.05 -19.31 13.27
N GLU A 22 -6.15 -19.58 12.56
CA GLU A 22 -6.35 -20.82 11.79
C GLU A 22 -5.30 -21.02 10.68
N ASN A 23 -4.91 -19.94 10.01
CA ASN A 23 -4.04 -19.99 8.85
C ASN A 23 -2.60 -19.58 9.13
N GLY A 24 -2.28 -19.19 10.38
CA GLY A 24 -0.95 -18.74 10.78
C GLY A 24 -0.49 -17.49 10.00
N LEU A 25 -1.41 -16.55 9.79
CA LEU A 25 -1.12 -15.33 9.03
C LEU A 25 -0.24 -14.39 9.85
N THR A 26 0.72 -13.74 9.18
CA THR A 26 1.66 -12.79 9.83
C THR A 26 1.75 -11.46 9.10
N VAL A 27 1.18 -11.37 7.89
CA VAL A 27 1.22 -10.19 7.02
C VAL A 27 -0.19 -9.80 6.60
N ALA A 28 -0.50 -8.51 6.62
CA ALA A 28 -1.74 -7.96 6.10
C ALA A 28 -1.48 -6.81 5.10
N ILE A 29 -2.43 -6.61 4.18
CA ILE A 29 -2.48 -5.43 3.31
C ILE A 29 -3.74 -4.64 3.68
N THR A 30 -3.60 -3.35 3.95
CA THR A 30 -4.72 -2.44 4.21
C THR A 30 -4.88 -1.48 3.06
N THR A 31 -6.12 -1.40 2.56
CA THR A 31 -6.54 -0.56 1.42
C THR A 31 -7.77 0.29 1.76
N VAL A 32 -7.98 0.54 3.05
CA VAL A 32 -9.11 1.36 3.53
C VAL A 32 -8.85 2.86 3.30
N PRO A 33 -9.91 3.69 3.22
CA PRO A 33 -9.76 5.15 3.24
C PRO A 33 -9.00 5.62 4.49
N SER A 34 -8.27 6.74 4.38
CA SER A 34 -7.36 7.20 5.44
C SER A 34 -8.04 7.38 6.81
N HIS A 35 -9.26 7.91 6.82
CA HIS A 35 -10.03 8.14 8.06
C HIS A 35 -10.44 6.85 8.79
N HIS A 36 -10.35 5.69 8.13
CA HIS A 36 -10.57 4.37 8.73
C HIS A 36 -9.27 3.59 8.94
N SER A 37 -8.10 4.15 8.57
CA SER A 37 -6.84 3.41 8.55
C SER A 37 -6.38 3.01 9.95
N GLN A 38 -6.50 3.90 10.95
CA GLN A 38 -6.10 3.58 12.33
C GLN A 38 -6.95 2.45 12.90
N GLU A 39 -8.28 2.58 12.84
CA GLU A 39 -9.22 1.57 13.33
C GLU A 39 -8.98 0.20 12.69
N ALA A 40 -8.81 0.15 11.36
CA ALA A 40 -8.52 -1.09 10.66
C ALA A 40 -7.17 -1.70 11.09
N VAL A 41 -6.14 -0.88 11.26
CA VAL A 41 -4.81 -1.34 11.70
C VAL A 41 -4.85 -1.84 13.14
N ASP A 42 -5.59 -1.20 14.03
CA ASP A 42 -5.72 -1.65 15.43
C ASP A 42 -6.28 -3.08 15.48
N VAL A 43 -7.36 -3.36 14.75
CA VAL A 43 -7.95 -4.71 14.68
C VAL A 43 -6.97 -5.72 14.05
N ILE A 44 -6.22 -5.31 13.01
CA ILE A 44 -5.18 -6.15 12.39
C ILE A 44 -4.09 -6.49 13.41
N VAL A 45 -3.60 -5.52 14.18
CA VAL A 45 -2.57 -5.73 15.20
C VAL A 45 -3.09 -6.62 16.32
N GLU A 46 -4.30 -6.38 16.81
CA GLU A 46 -4.95 -7.19 17.85
C GLU A 46 -5.14 -8.66 17.42
N SER A 47 -5.29 -8.91 16.11
CA SER A 47 -5.38 -10.28 15.57
C SER A 47 -4.04 -11.04 15.58
N GLY A 48 -2.92 -10.37 15.89
CA GLY A 48 -1.58 -10.96 15.96
C GLY A 48 -0.71 -10.75 14.71
N ILE A 49 -1.16 -9.94 13.75
CA ILE A 49 -0.37 -9.56 12.57
C ILE A 49 0.73 -8.57 12.99
N THR A 50 1.96 -8.82 12.54
CA THR A 50 3.14 -8.00 12.89
C THR A 50 3.75 -7.27 11.70
N ALA A 51 3.30 -7.55 10.48
CA ALA A 51 3.73 -6.86 9.27
C ALA A 51 2.54 -6.36 8.45
N ILE A 52 2.50 -5.07 8.16
CA ILE A 52 1.38 -4.43 7.49
C ILE A 52 1.86 -3.62 6.30
N LEU A 53 1.28 -3.87 5.12
CA LEU A 53 1.43 -3.02 3.95
C LEU A 53 0.23 -2.08 3.87
N ASN A 54 0.42 -0.80 4.17
CA ASN A 54 -0.63 0.20 4.21
C ASN A 54 -0.65 1.06 2.92
N PHE A 55 -1.78 1.05 2.21
CA PHE A 55 -2.03 1.90 1.06
C PHE A 55 -2.70 3.22 1.43
N ALA A 56 -3.14 3.40 2.67
CA ALA A 56 -3.64 4.69 3.11
C ALA A 56 -2.50 5.73 3.16
N PRO A 57 -2.76 6.98 2.74
CA PRO A 57 -1.73 8.03 2.74
C PRO A 57 -1.34 8.47 4.16
N ASP A 58 -2.26 8.37 5.12
CA ASP A 58 -2.03 8.83 6.49
C ASP A 58 -1.27 7.78 7.30
N ARG A 59 -0.40 8.28 8.19
CA ARG A 59 0.36 7.45 9.13
C ARG A 59 -0.55 6.96 10.25
N VAL A 60 -0.38 5.69 10.62
CA VAL A 60 -1.00 5.06 11.79
C VAL A 60 0.02 4.89 12.91
N THR A 61 -0.47 4.83 14.14
CA THR A 61 0.33 4.49 15.33
C THR A 61 0.19 3.00 15.60
N VAL A 62 1.31 2.32 15.84
CA VAL A 62 1.36 0.88 16.16
C VAL A 62 2.39 0.62 17.26
N PRO A 63 2.31 -0.54 17.96
CA PRO A 63 3.36 -0.99 18.87
C PRO A 63 4.72 -1.19 18.16
N ASP A 64 5.82 -1.14 18.92
CA ASP A 64 7.19 -1.21 18.40
C ASP A 64 7.50 -2.54 17.68
N GLU A 65 6.83 -3.62 18.07
CA GLU A 65 6.94 -4.95 17.46
C GLU A 65 6.26 -5.07 16.08
N VAL A 66 5.46 -4.07 15.68
CA VAL A 66 4.71 -4.08 14.41
C VAL A 66 5.40 -3.21 13.37
N ASN A 67 5.65 -3.80 12.21
CA ASN A 67 6.25 -3.10 11.07
C ASN A 67 5.17 -2.68 10.08
N VAL A 68 5.03 -1.37 9.82
CA VAL A 68 4.13 -0.83 8.80
C VAL A 68 4.94 -0.25 7.64
N ARG A 69 4.74 -0.82 6.44
CA ARG A 69 5.25 -0.27 5.20
C ARG A 69 4.14 0.50 4.49
N TYR A 70 4.44 1.74 4.10
CA TYR A 70 3.51 2.56 3.35
C TYR A 70 3.88 2.56 1.88
N ILE A 71 2.87 2.49 1.01
CA ILE A 71 3.02 2.69 -0.43
C ILE A 71 2.39 4.03 -0.80
N ASP A 72 3.20 4.95 -1.29
CA ASP A 72 2.74 6.20 -1.88
C ASP A 72 2.82 6.10 -3.41
N LEU A 73 1.74 5.61 -4.01
CA LEU A 73 1.65 5.50 -5.47
C LEU A 73 1.72 6.85 -6.17
N THR A 74 1.31 7.94 -5.51
CA THR A 74 1.37 9.28 -6.10
C THR A 74 2.81 9.71 -6.30
N THR A 75 3.66 9.56 -5.29
CA THR A 75 5.08 9.88 -5.40
C THR A 75 5.78 8.99 -6.44
N GLU A 76 5.48 7.69 -6.48
CA GLU A 76 6.05 6.78 -7.49
C GLU A 76 5.63 7.18 -8.91
N LEU A 77 4.36 7.54 -9.12
CA LEU A 77 3.87 7.97 -10.43
C LEU A 77 4.47 9.32 -10.85
N LEU A 78 4.58 10.29 -9.93
CA LEU A 78 5.21 11.58 -10.22
C LEU A 78 6.69 11.41 -10.58
N THR A 79 7.38 10.51 -9.90
CA THR A 79 8.78 10.15 -10.19
C THR A 79 8.88 9.58 -11.61
N LEU A 80 8.00 8.66 -11.98
CA LEU A 80 7.93 8.10 -13.34
C LEU A 80 7.71 9.20 -14.40
N ILE A 81 6.73 10.08 -14.18
CA ILE A 81 6.40 11.18 -15.10
C ILE A 81 7.59 12.16 -15.25
N PHE A 82 8.28 12.48 -14.16
CA PHE A 82 9.45 13.35 -14.22
C PHE A 82 10.55 12.79 -15.12
N PHE A 83 10.90 11.50 -14.96
CA PHE A 83 11.92 10.86 -15.79
C PHE A 83 11.47 10.66 -17.23
N ASP A 84 10.19 10.35 -17.46
CA ASP A 84 9.63 10.29 -18.80
C ASP A 84 9.73 11.63 -19.52
N ASN A 85 9.38 12.73 -18.84
CA ASN A 85 9.53 14.09 -19.39
C ASN A 85 10.99 14.43 -19.71
N GLN A 86 11.95 14.00 -18.90
CA GLN A 86 13.38 14.19 -19.20
C GLN A 86 13.83 13.41 -20.45
N ASN A 87 13.31 12.20 -20.65
CA ASN A 87 13.61 11.41 -21.85
C ASN A 87 13.01 12.04 -23.11
N HIS A 88 11.85 12.68 -22.99
CA HIS A 88 11.19 13.40 -24.10
C HIS A 88 11.77 14.82 -24.35
N TYR A 89 12.52 15.40 -23.40
CA TYR A 89 13.23 16.68 -23.54
C TYR A 89 14.69 16.55 -24.01
N LYS A 90 15.04 15.54 -24.83
CA LYS A 90 16.24 15.65 -25.67
C LYS A 90 16.01 16.80 -26.68
N MET A 91 16.49 18.00 -26.35
CA MET A 91 16.53 19.10 -27.29
C MET A 91 17.15 18.62 -28.61
N PRO A 92 16.59 18.96 -29.79
CA PRO A 92 17.23 18.64 -31.05
C PRO A 92 18.63 19.23 -31.00
N ALA A 93 19.64 18.39 -31.27
CA ALA A 93 21.03 18.83 -31.32
C ALA A 93 21.10 20.03 -32.26
N VAL A 94 21.42 21.20 -31.71
CA VAL A 94 21.64 22.40 -32.51
C VAL A 94 22.90 22.14 -33.32
N HIS A 95 22.73 21.74 -34.58
CA HIS A 95 23.82 21.76 -35.55
C HIS A 95 24.12 23.24 -35.83
N PHE A 96 25.14 23.78 -35.18
CA PHE A 96 25.77 25.00 -35.63
C PHE A 96 26.56 24.65 -36.90
N ASN A 97 26.04 25.09 -38.04
CA ASN A 97 26.80 25.09 -39.29
C ASN A 97 27.90 26.14 -39.16
N GLU A 98 29.14 25.71 -38.95
CA GLU A 98 30.31 26.56 -39.14
C GLU A 98 30.50 26.79 -40.64
N GLN A 99 30.33 28.05 -41.06
CA GLN A 99 30.84 28.54 -42.34
C GLN A 99 32.36 28.70 -42.27
#